data_AF-A0A6V7J3Y6-F1
#
_entry.id   AF-A0A6V7J3Y6-F1
#
_cell.length_a   1.000
_cell.length_b   1.000
_cell.length_c   1.000
_cell.angle_alpha   90.00
_cell.angle_beta   90.00
_cell.angle_gamma   90.00
#
_symmetry.space_group_name_H-M   'P 1'
#
loop_
_entity.id
_entity.type
_entity.pdbx_description
1 polymer ?
#
loop_
_entity_poly.entity_id
_entity_poly.type
_entity_poly.pdbx_seq_one_letter_code
_entity_poly.pdbx_strand_id
1 'polypeptide(L)' 'VIAGQFLSDKKVGTYVEVDMYGLPADTIKKEFRTRMIPANGLNPVYNEEPFVFRKVVLPDLAVLRF' A
#
# COMPACT_ATOMS: atom_id res chain seq x y z
N VAL A 1 -2.83 -4.79 3.44
CA VAL A 1 -1.41 -5.22 3.39
C VAL A 1 -1.12 -6.02 4.65
N ILE A 2 -0.58 -7.23 4.55
CA ILE A 2 -0.42 -8.13 5.72
C ILE A 2 0.98 -8.00 6.33
N ALA A 3 2.03 -8.34 5.57
CA ALA A 3 3.42 -8.29 6.00
C ALA A 3 4.36 -8.06 4.81
N GLY A 4 5.59 -7.65 5.09
CA GLY A 4 6.71 -7.62 4.14
C GLY A 4 7.84 -8.53 4.60
N GLN A 5 8.74 -8.90 3.68
CA GLN A 5 9.91 -9.73 3.98
C GLN A 5 11.13 -9.17 3.25
N PHE A 6 12.29 -9.18 3.93
CA PHE A 6 13.60 -8.77 3.41
C PHE A 6 13.58 -7.40 2.69
N LEU A 7 13.01 -6.37 3.34
CA LEU A 7 12.87 -5.03 2.75
C LEU A 7 14.16 -4.21 2.85
N SER A 8 14.99 -4.46 3.86
CA SER A 8 16.29 -3.82 4.01
C SER A 8 17.21 -4.61 4.93
N ASP A 9 18.51 -4.59 4.65
CA ASP A 9 19.55 -5.11 5.56
C ASP A 9 19.69 -4.29 6.85
N LYS A 10 19.19 -3.04 6.85
CA LYS A 10 19.25 -2.14 8.01
C LYS A 10 17.92 -2.14 8.76
N LYS A 11 17.99 -1.91 10.07
CA LYS A 11 16.82 -1.68 10.92
C LYS A 11 16.21 -0.30 10.63
N VAL A 12 15.41 -0.22 9.55
CA VAL A 12 14.69 0.99 9.14
C VAL A 12 13.20 0.85 9.43
N GLY A 13 12.54 1.99 9.59
CA GLY A 13 11.08 2.04 9.65
C GLY A 13 10.49 1.84 8.26
N THR A 14 9.54 0.93 8.12
CA THR A 14 8.90 0.62 6.83
C THR A 14 7.40 0.93 6.88
N TYR A 15 6.85 1.35 5.75
CA TYR A 15 5.42 1.55 5.53
C TYR A 15 5.12 1.26 4.06
N VAL A 16 3.87 0.90 3.76
CA VAL A 16 3.40 0.63 2.41
C VAL A 16 2.30 1.62 2.08
N GLU A 17 2.37 2.18 0.87
CA GLU A 17 1.32 3.04 0.31
C GLU A 17 0.71 2.30 -0.87
N VAL A 18 -0.63 2.32 -0.97
CA VAL A 18 -1.34 1.71 -2.08
C VAL A 18 -2.08 2.81 -2.84
N ASP A 19 -1.67 3.03 -4.07
CA ASP A 19 -2.28 4.00 -4.98
C ASP A 19 -3.04 3.27 -6.09
N MET A 20 -4.12 3.88 -6.57
CA MET A 20 -4.82 3.48 -7.78
C MET A 20 -4.68 4.58 -8.84
N TYR A 21 -4.24 4.20 -10.03
CA TYR A 21 -4.10 5.08 -11.19
C TYR A 21 -5.07 4.63 -12.27
N GLY A 22 -5.76 5.55 -12.94
CA GLY A 22 -6.69 5.21 -14.01
C GLY A 22 -7.38 6.46 -14.51
N LEU A 23 -8.70 6.40 -14.68
CA LEU A 23 -9.50 7.59 -14.92
C LEU A 23 -9.38 8.56 -13.73
N PRO A 24 -9.58 9.87 -13.92
CA PRO A 24 -9.60 10.83 -12.81
C PRO A 24 -10.62 10.47 -11.71
N ALA A 25 -11.72 9.82 -12.07
CA ALA A 25 -12.72 9.32 -11.14
C ALA A 25 -12.28 8.06 -10.36
N ASP A 26 -11.35 7.29 -10.92
CA ASP A 26 -10.82 6.05 -10.33
C ASP A 26 -9.44 6.26 -9.67
N THR A 27 -8.83 7.44 -9.86
CA THR A 27 -7.49 7.74 -9.38
C THR A 27 -7.54 8.14 -7.90
N ILE A 28 -6.96 7.30 -7.05
CA ILE A 28 -6.81 7.53 -5.62
C ILE A 28 -5.33 7.52 -5.29
N LYS A 29 -4.82 8.65 -4.80
CA LYS A 29 -3.40 8.82 -4.45
C LYS A 29 -3.27 9.23 -2.99
N LYS A 30 -2.31 8.64 -2.28
CA LYS A 30 -1.93 9.00 -0.90
C LYS A 30 -3.02 8.83 0.16
N GLU A 31 -4.13 8.17 -0.16
CA GLU A 31 -5.24 7.96 0.79
C GLU A 31 -5.05 6.69 1.59
N PHE A 32 -4.52 5.63 0.97
CA PHE A 32 -4.29 4.34 1.61
C PHE A 32 -2.82 4.16 1.96
N ARG A 33 -2.49 4.43 3.22
CA ARG A 33 -1.15 4.27 3.78
C ARG A 33 -1.20 3.44 5.05
N THR A 34 -0.31 2.46 5.17
CA THR A 34 -0.17 1.70 6.40
C THR A 34 0.58 2.49 7.48
N ARG A 35 0.33 2.16 8.74
CA ARG A 35 1.19 2.56 9.86
C ARG A 35 2.63 2.16 9.60
N MET A 36 3.52 3.04 10.05
CA MET A 36 4.96 2.81 9.99
C MET A 36 5.37 1.85 11.10
N ILE A 37 6.11 0.81 10.74
CA ILE A 37 6.68 -0.15 11.70
C ILE A 37 8.13 0.25 11.95
N PRO A 38 8.48 0.72 13.17
CA PRO A 38 9.84 1.14 13.46
C PRO A 38 10.79 -0.05 13.60
N ALA A 39 12.03 0.14 13.14
CA ALA A 39 13.18 -0.74 13.38
C ALA A 39 13.03 -2.23 12.97
N ASN A 40 12.11 -2.55 12.07
CA ASN A 40 11.91 -3.90 11.54
C ASN A 40 11.95 -3.91 10.00
N GLY A 41 13.15 -4.13 9.44
CA GLY A 41 13.38 -4.25 8.00
C GLY A 41 13.38 -5.69 7.46
N LEU A 42 13.42 -6.69 8.35
CA LEU A 42 13.52 -8.10 7.97
C LEU A 42 12.13 -8.70 7.72
N ASN A 43 11.17 -8.46 8.61
CA ASN A 43 9.82 -9.04 8.53
C ASN A 43 8.75 -8.14 9.19
N PRO A 44 8.52 -6.91 8.70
CA PRO A 44 7.47 -6.05 9.23
C PRO A 44 6.07 -6.64 8.98
N VAL A 45 5.23 -6.64 10.01
CA VAL A 45 3.82 -7.09 9.97
C VAL A 45 2.91 -5.88 10.18
N TYR A 46 2.23 -5.43 9.10
CA TYR A 46 1.37 -4.24 9.11
C TYR A 46 -0.02 -4.56 9.65
N ASN A 47 -0.59 -5.70 9.25
CA ASN A 47 -1.89 -6.23 9.69
C ASN A 47 -3.00 -5.16 9.84
N GLU A 48 -3.08 -4.24 8.87
CA GLU A 48 -4.11 -3.21 8.85
C GLU A 48 -5.40 -3.67 8.19
N GLU A 49 -6.47 -2.92 8.45
CA GLU A 49 -7.74 -3.11 7.76
C GLU A 49 -7.56 -3.10 6.23
N PRO A 50 -8.35 -3.90 5.50
CA PRO A 50 -8.25 -3.96 4.05
C PRO A 50 -8.60 -2.61 3.43
N PHE A 51 -7.76 -2.15 2.50
CA PHE A 51 -8.06 -0.97 1.70
C PHE A 51 -9.16 -1.30 0.70
N VAL A 52 -10.28 -0.56 0.76
CA VAL A 52 -11.48 -0.81 -0.05
C VAL A 52 -11.63 0.27 -1.11
N PHE A 53 -11.44 -0.10 -2.37
CA PHE A 53 -11.79 0.72 -3.52
C PHE A 53 -13.26 0.50 -3.87
N ARG A 54 -14.14 1.40 -3.41
CA ARG A 54 -15.60 1.19 -3.47
C ARG A 54 -16.19 1.13 -4.88
N LYS A 55 -15.59 1.85 -5.84
CA LYS A 55 -16.07 1.89 -7.22
C LYS A 55 -14.89 2.15 -8.16
N VAL A 56 -14.75 1.29 -9.15
CA VAL A 56 -13.84 1.48 -10.30
C VAL A 56 -14.72 1.53 -11.53
N VAL A 57 -14.75 2.68 -12.20
CA VAL A 57 -15.57 2.96 -13.38
C VAL A 57 -15.06 2.21 -14.60
N LEU A 58 -13.74 2.16 -14.78
CA LEU A 58 -13.13 1.45 -15.92
C LEU A 58 -11.92 0.62 -15.44
N PRO A 59 -12.12 -0.67 -15.13
CA PRO A 59 -11.07 -1.53 -14.57
C PRO A 59 -9.91 -1.77 -15.53
N ASP A 60 -10.16 -1.82 -16.84
CA ASP A 60 -9.14 -2.10 -17.85
C ASP A 60 -8.07 -1.00 -17.96
N LEU A 61 -8.40 0.22 -17.53
CA LEU A 61 -7.46 1.35 -17.46
C LEU A 61 -6.91 1.53 -16.03
N ALA A 62 -7.50 0.88 -15.03
CA ALA A 62 -7.13 1.03 -13.64
C ALA A 62 -5.96 0.12 -13.29
N VAL A 63 -4.93 0.70 -12.67
CA VAL A 63 -3.72 0.01 -12.21
C VAL A 63 -3.52 0.27 -10.74
N LEU A 64 -3.27 -0.80 -9.99
CA LEU A 64 -2.84 -0.72 -8.59
C LEU A 64 -1.32 -0.61 -8.51
N ARG A 65 -0.84 0.27 -7.63
CA ARG A 65 0.57 0.44 -7.30
C ARG A 65 0.76 0.28 -5.80
N PHE A 66 1.77 -0.51 -5.40
CA PHE A 66 2.14 -0.83 -4.02
C PHE A 66 3.65 -0.70 -3.83
#